data_AF-A0A3D0PYS2-F1
#
_entry.id   AF-A0A3D0PYS2-F1
#
_cell.length_a   1.000
_cell.length_b   1.000
_cell.length_c   1.000
_cell.angle_alpha   90.00
_cell.angle_beta   90.00
_cell.angle_gamma   90.00
#
_symmetry.space_group_name_H-M   'P 1'
#
loop_
_entity.id
_entity.type
_entity.pdbx_description
1 polymer ?
#
loop_
_entity_poly.entity_id
_entity_poly.type
_entity_poly.pdbx_seq_one_letter_code
_entity_poly.pdbx_strand_id
1 'polypeptide(L)'
;QVRDALRNMRGDDAGKPFDGEPCDDAKHSDSELPEDKSLLLRARLLADDENLMPSAADAGSRDAFDDAVRAKGERILAMGRQNVTSLQARAGAMSERSAREYWRGLVRPIPRVASPSAQLGTRFHAWAERFVMADADGIESGAYDSRAELVEQLASTQAGSPDERKIAAWQRRLVSSKWASRRPAWAERQLVVDMPELGTIVNGKLDAVFVGGIDAADPTKRYTVVDWKTGGKPRKPEEIKEKLAQLDLYRLLLSTMEGVPLDAIDACLYYLSESKETDRELDALDKTKEEILAELSYGIPQQSDND
;
A
#
# COMPACT_ATOMS: atom_id res chain seq x y z
N GLN A 1 -4.29 20.89 62.11
CA GLN A 1 -5.13 19.76 61.63
C GLN A 1 -4.45 19.01 60.51
N VAL A 2 -3.20 18.57 60.76
CA VAL A 2 -2.44 17.61 59.95
C VAL A 2 -1.54 16.87 60.96
N ARG A 3 -2.17 16.06 61.82
CA ARG A 3 -1.57 15.17 62.82
C ARG A 3 -2.72 14.48 63.56
N ASP A 4 -2.60 13.16 63.72
CA ASP A 4 -3.45 12.22 64.48
C ASP A 4 -4.57 11.48 63.73
N ALA A 5 -4.59 10.16 63.95
CA ALA A 5 -5.37 9.08 63.33
C ALA A 5 -4.96 8.75 61.88
N LEU A 6 -3.91 7.94 61.64
CA LEU A 6 -3.99 6.47 61.68
C LEU A 6 -2.67 5.86 62.15
N ARG A 7 -2.32 6.20 63.39
CA ARG A 7 -1.35 5.48 64.21
C ARG A 7 -2.09 4.31 64.84
N ASN A 8 -2.00 3.11 64.28
CA ASN A 8 -2.00 1.91 65.09
C ASN A 8 -1.33 0.74 64.37
N MET A 9 -0.47 0.07 65.13
CA MET A 9 0.27 -1.16 64.82
C MET A 9 1.55 -0.99 63.99
N ARG A 10 2.56 -0.43 64.68
CA ARG A 10 3.95 -0.88 64.52
C ARG A 10 4.05 -2.32 65.01
N GLY A 11 4.80 -3.14 64.30
CA GLY A 11 5.29 -4.43 64.73
C GLY A 11 6.28 -4.93 63.68
N ASP A 12 7.55 -4.56 63.87
CA ASP A 12 8.68 -5.19 63.20
C ASP A 12 8.64 -6.69 63.48
N ASP A 13 8.63 -7.53 62.45
CA ASP A 13 9.35 -8.81 62.54
C ASP A 13 9.77 -9.30 61.15
N ALA A 14 11.04 -9.67 61.07
CA ALA A 14 11.71 -10.11 59.88
C ALA A 14 11.23 -11.51 59.49
N GLY A 15 10.49 -11.60 58.38
CA GLY A 15 10.01 -12.86 57.82
C GLY A 15 11.15 -13.71 57.24
N LYS A 16 11.49 -14.77 57.97
CA LYS A 16 12.39 -15.88 57.61
C LYS A 16 12.00 -16.57 56.28
N PRO A 17 12.91 -17.33 55.65
CA PRO A 17 12.61 -18.08 54.43
C PRO A 17 11.55 -19.14 54.74
N PHE A 18 10.57 -19.26 53.86
CA PHE A 18 9.51 -20.26 53.96
C PHE A 18 10.07 -21.60 53.46
N ASP A 19 10.47 -22.47 54.39
CA ASP A 19 10.70 -23.89 54.11
C ASP A 19 9.33 -24.58 54.00
N GLY A 20 8.84 -24.72 52.78
CA GLY A 20 7.65 -25.48 52.45
C GLY A 20 8.04 -26.77 51.73
N GLU A 21 7.96 -27.90 52.44
CA GLU A 21 7.99 -29.24 51.84
C GLU A 21 6.94 -29.39 50.73
N PRO A 22 7.20 -30.22 49.70
CA PRO A 22 6.32 -30.32 48.54
C PRO A 22 5.03 -31.06 48.92
N CYS A 23 3.90 -30.38 48.80
CA CYS A 23 2.59 -31.01 48.85
C CYS A 23 2.38 -31.79 47.54
N ASP A 24 2.36 -33.11 47.65
CA ASP A 24 1.87 -34.02 46.62
C ASP A 24 0.35 -33.85 46.44
N ASP A 25 -0.14 -34.24 45.26
CA ASP A 25 -1.55 -34.29 44.84
C ASP A 25 -2.20 -33.04 44.23
N ALA A 26 -1.69 -32.67 43.05
CA ALA A 26 -2.56 -32.35 41.92
C ALA A 26 -1.96 -32.92 40.63
N LYS A 27 -2.27 -34.20 40.35
CA LYS A 27 -2.04 -34.80 39.03
C LYS A 27 -2.92 -34.11 37.99
N HIS A 28 -2.51 -32.94 37.51
CA HIS A 28 -2.75 -32.59 36.13
C HIS A 28 -1.60 -33.24 35.37
N SER A 29 -1.90 -34.39 34.76
CA SER A 29 -1.04 -34.91 33.70
C SER A 29 -0.96 -33.83 32.65
N ASP A 30 0.15 -33.08 32.65
CA ASP A 30 0.61 -32.35 31.49
C ASP A 30 0.84 -33.44 30.46
N SER A 31 -0.19 -33.72 29.67
CA SER A 31 -0.11 -34.72 28.62
C SER A 31 1.05 -34.30 27.76
N GLU A 32 2.16 -35.04 27.82
CA GLU A 32 3.30 -34.89 26.94
C GLU A 32 2.73 -34.86 25.53
N LEU A 33 2.59 -33.65 24.99
CA LEU A 33 2.34 -33.49 23.57
C LEU A 33 3.48 -34.27 22.92
N PRO A 34 3.17 -35.22 22.01
CA PRO A 34 4.22 -35.98 21.35
C PRO A 34 5.26 -35.00 20.79
N GLU A 35 6.55 -35.35 20.80
CA GLU A 35 7.65 -34.36 20.62
C GLU A 35 7.41 -33.42 19.43
N ASP A 36 6.79 -33.94 18.36
CA ASP A 36 6.36 -33.24 17.13
C ASP A 36 5.39 -32.06 17.36
N LYS A 37 4.71 -32.01 18.50
CA LYS A 37 3.71 -31.00 18.89
C LYS A 37 4.13 -30.17 20.12
N SER A 38 5.30 -30.44 20.70
CA SER A 38 5.81 -29.66 21.83
C SER A 38 6.11 -28.22 21.40
N LEU A 39 5.67 -27.25 22.22
CA LEU A 39 6.02 -25.83 22.03
C LEU A 39 7.54 -25.63 22.11
N LEU A 40 8.25 -26.45 22.90
CA LEU A 40 9.70 -26.42 23.01
C LEU A 40 10.38 -26.83 21.70
N LEU A 41 9.87 -27.89 21.03
CA LEU A 41 10.40 -28.31 19.72
C LEU A 41 10.16 -27.22 18.67
N ARG A 42 8.96 -26.63 18.63
CA ARG A 42 8.65 -25.53 17.71
C ARG A 42 9.52 -24.30 17.96
N ALA A 43 9.79 -23.97 19.23
CA ALA A 43 10.67 -22.86 19.60
C ALA A 43 12.13 -23.14 19.18
N ARG A 44 12.62 -24.37 19.33
CA ARG A 44 13.95 -24.78 18.83
C ARG A 44 14.03 -24.74 17.31
N LEU A 45 13.04 -25.30 16.60
CA LEU A 45 12.98 -25.21 15.14
C LEU A 45 12.98 -23.76 14.64
N LEU A 46 12.30 -22.85 15.34
CA LEU A 46 12.31 -21.42 15.01
C LEU A 46 13.68 -20.78 15.30
N ALA A 47 14.36 -21.19 16.38
CA ALA A 47 15.66 -20.69 16.79
C ALA A 47 16.81 -21.22 15.91
N ASP A 48 16.68 -22.45 15.43
CA ASP A 48 17.63 -23.15 14.56
C ASP A 48 17.37 -22.89 13.08
N ASP A 49 16.24 -22.27 12.74
CA ASP A 49 15.98 -21.75 11.40
C ASP A 49 16.94 -20.58 11.15
N GLU A 50 18.09 -20.87 10.54
CA GLU A 50 19.16 -19.93 10.09
C GLU A 50 18.61 -18.71 9.31
N ASN A 51 17.41 -18.90 8.80
CA ASN A 51 16.69 -18.11 7.85
C ASN A 51 15.70 -17.16 8.59
N LEU A 52 15.35 -17.45 9.86
CA LEU A 52 14.59 -16.62 10.80
C LEU A 52 15.48 -16.02 11.90
N MET A 53 16.53 -16.74 12.29
CA MET A 53 17.49 -16.38 13.32
C MET A 53 18.91 -16.57 12.76
N PRO A 54 19.36 -15.68 11.84
CA PRO A 54 20.77 -15.68 11.44
C PRO A 54 21.57 -15.56 12.72
N SER A 55 22.45 -16.54 12.98
CA SER A 55 23.08 -16.74 14.28
C SER A 55 23.50 -15.39 14.86
N ALA A 56 23.19 -15.15 16.13
CA ALA A 56 23.43 -13.88 16.82
C ALA A 56 24.94 -13.56 17.00
N ALA A 57 25.80 -14.14 16.16
CA ALA A 57 27.23 -13.92 16.08
C ALA A 57 27.54 -12.90 14.97
N ASP A 58 27.88 -11.70 15.41
CA ASP A 58 28.56 -10.64 14.67
C ASP A 58 27.74 -9.82 13.64
N ALA A 59 28.06 -8.52 13.54
CA ALA A 59 27.42 -7.60 12.60
C ALA A 59 27.64 -8.04 11.14
N GLY A 60 28.80 -8.65 10.85
CA GLY A 60 29.11 -9.19 9.52
C GLY A 60 28.19 -10.35 9.09
N SER A 61 27.64 -11.12 10.03
CA SER A 61 26.66 -12.18 9.74
C SER A 61 25.30 -11.61 9.32
N ARG A 62 24.90 -10.47 9.91
CA ARG A 62 23.63 -9.80 9.57
C ARG A 62 23.67 -9.15 8.19
N ASP A 63 24.77 -8.49 7.85
CA ASP A 63 24.93 -7.87 6.53
C ASP A 63 25.00 -8.94 5.44
N ALA A 64 25.76 -10.03 5.67
CA ALA A 64 25.82 -11.17 4.76
C ALA A 64 24.43 -11.83 4.57
N PHE A 65 23.64 -11.93 5.63
CA PHE A 65 22.26 -12.41 5.55
C PHE A 65 21.39 -11.47 4.71
N ASP A 66 21.46 -10.16 4.93
CA ASP A 66 20.65 -9.19 4.18
C ASP A 66 21.03 -9.13 2.70
N ASP A 67 22.30 -9.32 2.36
CA ASP A 67 22.77 -9.46 0.98
C ASP A 67 22.29 -10.77 0.34
N ALA A 68 22.32 -11.89 1.08
CA ALA A 68 21.76 -13.15 0.60
C ALA A 68 20.23 -13.07 0.38
N VAL A 69 19.51 -12.38 1.27
CA VAL A 69 18.08 -12.09 1.13
C VAL A 69 17.83 -11.21 -0.08
N ARG A 70 18.63 -10.16 -0.29
CA ARG A 70 18.56 -9.29 -1.48
C ARG A 70 18.75 -10.11 -2.75
N ALA A 71 19.83 -10.89 -2.85
CA ALA A 71 20.12 -11.72 -4.03
C ALA A 71 19.03 -12.78 -4.30
N LYS A 72 18.38 -13.30 -3.25
CA LYS A 72 17.21 -14.18 -3.40
C LYS A 72 15.99 -13.40 -3.88
N GLY A 73 15.75 -12.21 -3.33
CA GLY A 73 14.68 -11.32 -3.75
C GLY A 73 14.80 -10.89 -5.21
N GLU A 74 15.99 -10.50 -5.66
CA GLU A 74 16.27 -10.13 -7.05
C GLU A 74 15.95 -11.26 -8.01
N ARG A 75 16.33 -12.50 -7.68
CA ARG A 75 15.96 -13.68 -8.48
C ARG A 75 14.45 -13.92 -8.53
N ILE A 76 13.74 -13.73 -7.41
CA ILE A 76 12.27 -13.83 -7.37
C ILE A 76 11.64 -12.78 -8.30
N LEU A 77 12.14 -11.56 -8.30
CA LEU A 77 11.64 -10.50 -9.19
C LEU A 77 11.95 -10.81 -10.65
N ALA A 78 13.17 -11.27 -10.97
CA ALA A 78 13.57 -11.58 -12.33
C ALA A 78 12.72 -12.70 -12.97
N MET A 79 12.27 -13.67 -12.17
CA MET A 79 11.45 -14.79 -12.64
C MET A 79 9.93 -14.50 -12.63
N GLY A 80 9.51 -13.42 -11.98
CA GLY A 80 8.10 -13.13 -11.71
C GLY A 80 7.57 -11.94 -12.47
N ARG A 81 6.23 -11.88 -12.61
CA ARG A 81 5.54 -10.67 -13.05
C ARG A 81 5.78 -9.55 -12.04
N GLN A 82 6.15 -8.38 -12.52
CA GLN A 82 6.30 -7.19 -11.68
C GLN A 82 4.95 -6.48 -11.52
N ASN A 83 4.78 -5.75 -10.42
CA ASN A 83 3.66 -4.83 -10.27
C ASN A 83 4.19 -3.39 -10.17
N VAL A 84 3.36 -2.42 -10.55
CA VAL A 84 3.72 -0.98 -10.57
C VAL A 84 4.26 -0.51 -9.22
N THR A 85 3.66 -0.93 -8.11
CA THR A 85 4.12 -0.57 -6.76
C THR A 85 5.52 -1.13 -6.45
N SER A 86 5.81 -2.37 -6.86
CA SER A 86 7.14 -2.99 -6.70
C SER A 86 8.20 -2.28 -7.52
N LEU A 87 7.86 -1.85 -8.74
CA LEU A 87 8.77 -1.09 -9.61
C LEU A 87 9.05 0.30 -9.03
N GLN A 88 8.00 1.00 -8.57
CA GLN A 88 8.14 2.30 -7.91
C GLN A 88 9.01 2.20 -6.65
N ALA A 89 8.78 1.18 -5.81
CA ALA A 89 9.56 0.98 -4.59
C ALA A 89 11.06 0.78 -4.86
N ARG A 90 11.41 0.17 -6.01
CA ARG A 90 12.79 0.00 -6.47
C ARG A 90 13.39 1.28 -7.04
N ALA A 91 12.60 2.03 -7.80
CA ALA A 91 13.03 3.30 -8.42
C ALA A 91 13.31 4.40 -7.37
N GLY A 92 12.67 4.34 -6.20
CA GLY A 92 12.91 5.29 -5.11
C GLY A 92 14.20 5.02 -4.34
N ALA A 93 14.83 6.09 -3.83
CA ALA A 93 15.98 5.97 -2.92
C ALA A 93 15.51 5.39 -1.58
N MET A 94 15.70 4.10 -1.37
CA MET A 94 15.33 3.45 -0.11
C MET A 94 16.41 3.69 0.95
N SER A 95 16.01 4.09 2.16
CA SER A 95 16.91 3.98 3.31
C SER A 95 17.33 2.52 3.51
N GLU A 96 18.50 2.25 4.08
CA GLU A 96 18.97 0.88 4.32
C GLU A 96 17.94 0.05 5.10
N ARG A 97 17.29 0.67 6.09
CA ARG A 97 16.24 0.01 6.87
C ARG A 97 15.04 -0.36 5.99
N SER A 98 14.58 0.57 5.17
CA SER A 98 13.45 0.34 4.25
C SER A 98 13.79 -0.74 3.22
N ALA A 99 15.03 -0.73 2.69
CA ALA A 99 15.51 -1.75 1.76
C ALA A 99 15.52 -3.14 2.40
N ARG A 100 16.03 -3.27 3.64
CA ARG A 100 15.99 -4.54 4.41
C ARG A 100 14.55 -5.03 4.60
N GLU A 101 13.64 -4.16 5.03
CA GLU A 101 12.23 -4.51 5.23
C GLU A 101 11.55 -4.94 3.92
N TYR A 102 11.86 -4.29 2.80
CA TYR A 102 11.35 -4.66 1.48
C TYR A 102 11.85 -6.03 1.01
N TRP A 103 13.16 -6.27 1.00
CA TRP A 103 13.73 -7.52 0.51
C TRP A 103 13.30 -8.72 1.35
N ARG A 104 13.27 -8.57 2.68
CA ARG A 104 12.77 -9.60 3.58
C ARG A 104 11.28 -9.86 3.35
N GLY A 105 10.47 -8.80 3.18
CA GLY A 105 9.04 -8.92 2.90
C GLY A 105 8.75 -9.59 1.55
N LEU A 106 9.63 -9.42 0.57
CA LEU A 106 9.54 -10.10 -0.72
C LEU A 106 9.87 -11.60 -0.62
N VAL A 107 10.95 -11.95 0.08
CA VAL A 107 11.39 -13.35 0.25
C VAL A 107 10.47 -14.11 1.22
N ARG A 108 9.92 -13.43 2.23
CA ARG A 108 9.03 -13.99 3.26
C ARG A 108 7.84 -13.06 3.50
N PRO A 109 6.80 -13.12 2.66
CA PRO A 109 5.61 -12.32 2.84
C PRO A 109 4.90 -12.69 4.16
N ILE A 110 4.83 -11.75 5.09
CA ILE A 110 4.00 -11.88 6.30
C ILE A 110 2.65 -11.22 6.00
N PRO A 111 1.52 -11.95 6.10
CA PRO A 111 0.20 -11.35 6.00
C PRO A 111 0.04 -10.23 7.03
N ARG A 112 -0.24 -9.01 6.57
CA ARG A 112 -0.50 -7.85 7.44
C ARG A 112 -1.96 -7.46 7.34
N VAL A 113 -2.60 -7.23 8.48
CA VAL A 113 -3.94 -6.62 8.50
C VAL A 113 -3.79 -5.16 8.05
N ALA A 114 -4.62 -4.75 7.09
CA ALA A 114 -4.63 -3.36 6.63
C ALA A 114 -4.98 -2.41 7.80
N SER A 115 -4.25 -1.29 7.90
CA SER A 115 -4.54 -0.27 8.91
C SER A 115 -5.98 0.27 8.77
N PRO A 116 -6.60 0.79 9.85
CA PRO A 116 -7.95 1.38 9.76
C PRO A 116 -8.06 2.42 8.64
N SER A 117 -7.07 3.33 8.51
CA SER A 117 -7.04 4.33 7.44
C SER A 117 -7.00 3.70 6.03
N ALA A 118 -6.25 2.61 5.85
CA ALA A 118 -6.20 1.91 4.57
C ALA A 118 -7.54 1.23 4.25
N GLN A 119 -8.23 0.66 5.25
CA GLN A 119 -9.57 0.08 5.08
C GLN A 119 -10.60 1.14 4.64
N LEU A 120 -10.54 2.35 5.21
CA LEU A 120 -11.40 3.47 4.77
C LEU A 120 -11.10 3.86 3.32
N GLY A 121 -9.82 3.88 2.94
CA GLY A 121 -9.40 4.05 1.54
C GLY A 121 -10.04 3.01 0.64
N THR A 122 -9.87 1.72 0.93
CA THR A 122 -10.49 0.63 0.16
C THR A 122 -12.00 0.78 0.01
N ARG A 123 -12.71 1.14 1.09
CA ARG A 123 -14.16 1.41 1.04
C ARG A 123 -14.51 2.59 0.14
N PHE A 124 -13.69 3.64 0.14
CA PHE A 124 -13.86 4.78 -0.74
C PHE A 124 -13.63 4.39 -2.21
N HIS A 125 -12.55 3.70 -2.57
CA HIS A 125 -12.27 3.29 -3.96
C HIS A 125 -13.41 2.42 -4.52
N ALA A 126 -13.89 1.45 -3.74
CA ALA A 126 -15.03 0.62 -4.13
C ALA A 126 -16.33 1.42 -4.34
N TRP A 127 -16.51 2.56 -3.66
CA TRP A 127 -17.62 3.47 -3.94
C TRP A 127 -17.35 4.35 -5.16
N ALA A 128 -16.12 4.85 -5.31
CA ALA A 128 -15.70 5.70 -6.41
C ALA A 128 -15.83 4.97 -7.75
N GLU A 129 -15.46 3.70 -7.82
CA GLU A 129 -15.70 2.82 -8.97
C GLU A 129 -17.16 2.84 -9.41
N ARG A 130 -18.07 2.53 -8.48
CA ARG A 130 -19.52 2.54 -8.76
C ARG A 130 -19.99 3.92 -9.19
N PHE A 131 -19.53 4.97 -8.52
CA PHE A 131 -19.92 6.34 -8.84
C PHE A 131 -19.41 6.79 -10.23
N VAL A 132 -18.17 6.48 -10.58
CA VAL A 132 -17.56 6.84 -11.87
C VAL A 132 -18.18 6.06 -13.00
N MET A 133 -18.49 4.77 -12.80
CA MET A 133 -19.12 3.94 -13.83
C MET A 133 -20.64 4.04 -13.86
N ALA A 134 -21.27 4.68 -12.86
CA ALA A 134 -22.70 4.94 -12.88
C ALA A 134 -23.06 5.74 -14.15
N ASP A 135 -24.06 5.26 -14.88
CA ASP A 135 -24.54 5.85 -16.13
C ASP A 135 -23.50 5.87 -17.28
N ALA A 136 -22.44 5.07 -17.20
CA ALA A 136 -21.49 4.90 -18.31
C ALA A 136 -22.14 4.15 -19.49
N ASP A 137 -21.81 4.58 -20.71
CA ASP A 137 -22.34 4.01 -21.95
C ASP A 137 -22.11 2.49 -22.01
N GLY A 138 -23.17 1.71 -22.22
CA GLY A 138 -23.10 0.25 -22.39
C GLY A 138 -23.24 -0.58 -21.12
N ILE A 139 -23.44 0.04 -19.95
CA ILE A 139 -23.91 -0.66 -18.74
C ILE A 139 -25.44 -0.69 -18.77
N GLU A 140 -26.06 -1.87 -18.72
CA GLU A 140 -27.51 -2.00 -18.63
C GLU A 140 -28.02 -1.31 -17.36
N SER A 141 -28.90 -0.33 -17.55
CA SER A 141 -29.56 0.44 -16.49
C SER A 141 -30.41 -0.51 -15.65
N GLY A 142 -29.84 -1.04 -14.56
CA GLY A 142 -30.48 -2.02 -13.68
C GLY A 142 -29.54 -2.88 -12.84
N ALA A 143 -28.24 -2.94 -13.17
CA ALA A 143 -27.24 -3.66 -12.36
C ALA A 143 -26.63 -2.83 -11.22
N TYR A 144 -26.75 -1.50 -11.28
CA TYR A 144 -26.16 -0.56 -10.33
C TYR A 144 -27.12 0.59 -10.06
N ASP A 145 -27.02 1.18 -8.87
CA ASP A 145 -27.65 2.48 -8.56
C ASP A 145 -27.16 3.52 -9.58
N SER A 146 -28.08 4.34 -10.09
CA SER A 146 -27.76 5.49 -10.94
C SER A 146 -26.89 6.49 -10.18
N ARG A 147 -26.20 7.37 -10.91
CA ARG A 147 -25.35 8.38 -10.26
C ARG A 147 -26.18 9.31 -9.37
N ALA A 148 -27.40 9.64 -9.81
CA ALA A 148 -28.32 10.48 -9.04
C ALA A 148 -28.72 9.82 -7.71
N GLU A 149 -29.04 8.53 -7.72
CA GLU A 149 -29.37 7.78 -6.50
C GLU A 149 -28.18 7.71 -5.53
N LEU A 150 -26.96 7.45 -6.02
CA LEU A 150 -25.77 7.46 -5.18
C LEU A 150 -25.52 8.83 -4.51
N VAL A 151 -25.81 9.92 -5.23
CA VAL A 151 -25.71 11.28 -4.69
C VAL A 151 -26.80 11.54 -3.64
N GLU A 152 -28.03 11.09 -3.87
CA GLU A 152 -29.14 11.22 -2.93
C GLU A 152 -28.91 10.40 -1.65
N GLN A 153 -28.41 9.17 -1.79
CA GLN A 153 -27.99 8.33 -0.66
C GLN A 153 -26.90 9.04 0.15
N LEU A 154 -25.91 9.65 -0.50
CA LEU A 154 -24.85 10.40 0.18
C LEU A 154 -25.38 11.66 0.89
N ALA A 155 -26.38 12.32 0.32
CA ALA A 155 -27.03 13.49 0.92
C ALA A 155 -27.85 13.11 2.16
N SER A 156 -28.52 11.95 2.14
CA SER A 156 -29.32 11.42 3.26
C SER A 156 -28.49 10.66 4.31
N THR A 157 -27.24 10.30 4.01
CA THR A 157 -26.36 9.58 4.93
C THR A 157 -26.01 10.42 6.17
N GLN A 158 -26.51 9.98 7.33
CA GLN A 158 -26.09 10.49 8.63
C GLN A 158 -24.85 9.71 9.12
N ALA A 159 -23.68 10.32 8.97
CA ALA A 159 -22.42 9.69 9.38
C ALA A 159 -22.22 9.76 10.91
N GLY A 160 -22.54 8.65 11.58
CA GLY A 160 -22.51 8.53 13.04
C GLY A 160 -21.09 8.48 13.62
N SER A 161 -20.18 7.78 12.95
CA SER A 161 -18.77 7.65 13.38
C SER A 161 -17.83 8.68 12.71
N PRO A 162 -16.67 8.98 13.33
CA PRO A 162 -15.64 9.83 12.71
C PRO A 162 -15.16 9.31 11.35
N ASP A 163 -15.11 7.99 11.20
CA ASP A 163 -14.63 7.32 9.99
C ASP A 163 -15.66 7.38 8.86
N GLU A 164 -16.94 7.21 9.16
CA GLU A 164 -18.02 7.47 8.19
C GLU A 164 -18.06 8.94 7.77
N ARG A 165 -17.78 9.88 8.69
CA ARG A 165 -17.70 11.31 8.35
C ARG A 165 -16.55 11.59 7.39
N LYS A 166 -15.39 10.93 7.56
CA LYS A 166 -14.26 11.03 6.62
C LYS A 166 -14.61 10.46 5.25
N ILE A 167 -15.17 9.25 5.19
CA ILE A 167 -15.59 8.65 3.92
C ILE A 167 -16.61 9.55 3.23
N ALA A 168 -17.66 9.99 3.93
CA ALA A 168 -18.67 10.89 3.36
C ALA A 168 -18.07 12.22 2.87
N ALA A 169 -17.06 12.75 3.56
CA ALA A 169 -16.33 13.93 3.10
C ALA A 169 -15.58 13.68 1.79
N TRP A 170 -14.88 12.55 1.65
CA TRP A 170 -14.22 12.17 0.41
C TRP A 170 -15.22 11.96 -0.73
N GLN A 171 -16.32 11.25 -0.46
CA GLN A 171 -17.39 11.03 -1.43
C GLN A 171 -17.96 12.35 -1.96
N ARG A 172 -18.29 13.29 -1.06
CA ARG A 172 -18.79 14.63 -1.46
C ARG A 172 -17.77 15.40 -2.28
N ARG A 173 -16.47 15.29 -1.97
CA ARG A 173 -15.38 15.95 -2.71
C ARG A 173 -15.17 15.37 -4.10
N LEU A 174 -15.44 14.07 -4.31
CA LEU A 174 -15.47 13.49 -5.64
C LEU A 174 -16.70 13.97 -6.42
N VAL A 175 -17.88 13.91 -5.80
CA VAL A 175 -19.16 14.35 -6.42
C VAL A 175 -19.10 15.80 -6.86
N SER A 176 -18.50 16.69 -6.06
CA SER A 176 -18.37 18.10 -6.40
C SER A 176 -17.21 18.42 -7.34
N SER A 177 -16.38 17.44 -7.72
CA SER A 177 -15.19 17.66 -8.54
C SER A 177 -15.53 17.79 -10.01
N LYS A 178 -14.63 18.39 -10.78
CA LYS A 178 -14.71 18.39 -12.25
C LYS A 178 -14.82 16.97 -12.83
N TRP A 179 -14.22 15.97 -12.19
CA TRP A 179 -14.20 14.59 -12.66
C TRP A 179 -15.58 13.91 -12.63
N ALA A 180 -16.50 14.37 -11.78
CA ALA A 180 -17.85 13.79 -11.69
C ALA A 180 -18.70 13.98 -12.95
N SER A 181 -18.42 15.03 -13.75
CA SER A 181 -19.13 15.32 -15.00
C SER A 181 -18.36 14.87 -16.25
N ARG A 182 -17.14 14.34 -16.10
CA ARG A 182 -16.32 13.86 -17.21
C ARG A 182 -16.82 12.50 -17.67
N ARG A 183 -16.69 12.23 -18.98
CA ARG A 183 -17.04 10.92 -19.54
C ARG A 183 -15.98 9.89 -19.12
N PRO A 184 -16.34 8.87 -18.33
CA PRO A 184 -15.42 7.79 -17.99
C PRO A 184 -15.17 6.94 -19.23
N ALA A 185 -13.92 6.51 -19.41
CA ALA A 185 -13.59 5.41 -20.31
C ALA A 185 -13.59 4.09 -19.51
N TRP A 186 -12.96 4.09 -18.33
CA TRP A 186 -12.87 2.93 -17.45
C TRP A 186 -12.72 3.35 -15.98
N ALA A 187 -13.13 2.49 -15.05
CA ALA A 187 -12.77 2.56 -13.63
C ALA A 187 -12.20 1.22 -13.16
N GLU A 188 -11.31 1.27 -12.16
CA GLU A 188 -10.66 0.10 -11.54
C GLU A 188 -10.04 -0.87 -12.57
N ARG A 189 -9.50 -0.31 -13.66
CA ARG A 189 -9.02 -1.06 -14.82
C ARG A 189 -7.73 -1.80 -14.50
N GLN A 190 -7.76 -3.12 -14.68
CA GLN A 190 -6.56 -3.96 -14.59
C GLN A 190 -5.69 -3.80 -15.85
N LEU A 191 -4.39 -3.60 -15.63
CA LEU A 191 -3.35 -3.58 -16.64
C LEU A 191 -2.48 -4.83 -16.47
N VAL A 192 -2.18 -5.49 -17.58
CA VAL A 192 -1.20 -6.59 -17.70
C VAL A 192 -0.51 -6.39 -19.03
N VAL A 193 0.69 -5.84 -19.00
CA VAL A 193 1.41 -5.41 -20.21
C VAL A 193 2.79 -6.03 -20.21
N ASP A 194 3.16 -6.65 -21.33
CA ASP A 194 4.53 -7.08 -21.56
C ASP A 194 5.40 -5.86 -21.87
N MET A 195 6.45 -5.65 -21.07
CA MET A 195 7.36 -4.51 -21.19
C MET A 195 8.77 -5.03 -21.48
N PRO A 196 9.13 -5.29 -22.76
CA PRO A 196 10.43 -5.83 -23.14
C PRO A 196 11.61 -4.99 -22.64
N GLU A 197 11.45 -3.67 -22.55
CA GLU A 197 12.46 -2.74 -22.05
C GLU A 197 12.77 -2.94 -20.56
N LEU A 198 11.83 -3.51 -19.81
CA LEU A 198 11.99 -3.90 -18.42
C LEU A 198 12.22 -5.41 -18.24
N GLY A 199 12.24 -6.17 -19.34
CA GLY A 199 12.42 -7.62 -19.36
C GLY A 199 11.34 -8.41 -18.62
N THR A 200 10.14 -7.85 -18.44
CA THR A 200 9.10 -8.47 -17.60
C THR A 200 7.70 -7.98 -17.96
N ILE A 201 6.70 -8.76 -17.52
CA ILE A 201 5.29 -8.35 -17.56
C ILE A 201 5.01 -7.48 -16.34
N VAL A 202 4.45 -6.30 -16.58
CA VAL A 202 4.07 -5.34 -15.54
C VAL A 202 2.55 -5.36 -15.35
N ASN A 203 2.14 -5.54 -14.10
CA ASN A 203 0.75 -5.47 -13.67
C ASN A 203 0.46 -4.17 -12.92
N GLY A 204 -0.69 -3.56 -13.19
CA GLY A 204 -1.14 -2.34 -12.51
C GLY A 204 -2.65 -2.27 -12.43
N LYS A 205 -3.18 -1.40 -11.57
CA LYS A 205 -4.61 -1.12 -11.51
C LYS A 205 -4.81 0.39 -11.53
N LEU A 206 -5.58 0.88 -12.48
CA LEU A 206 -5.93 2.29 -12.61
C LEU A 206 -7.25 2.53 -11.88
N ASP A 207 -7.32 3.56 -11.04
CA ASP A 207 -8.57 3.88 -10.34
C ASP A 207 -9.65 4.40 -11.31
N ALA A 208 -9.30 5.36 -12.16
CA ALA A 208 -10.19 5.90 -13.18
C ALA A 208 -9.42 6.39 -14.41
N VAL A 209 -10.06 6.26 -15.57
CA VAL A 209 -9.60 6.82 -16.84
C VAL A 209 -10.77 7.55 -17.49
N PHE A 210 -10.55 8.81 -17.85
CA PHE A 210 -11.54 9.66 -18.51
C PHE A 210 -11.12 9.95 -19.94
N VAL A 211 -12.10 10.23 -20.79
CA VAL A 211 -11.84 10.69 -22.17
C VAL A 211 -11.38 12.17 -22.16
N GLY A 212 -10.44 12.51 -23.04
CA GLY A 212 -9.86 13.86 -23.14
C GLY A 212 -8.70 14.11 -22.18
N GLY A 213 -8.11 15.31 -22.23
CA GLY A 213 -6.98 15.73 -21.37
C GLY A 213 -7.41 16.37 -20.06
N ILE A 214 -6.46 16.64 -19.15
CA ILE A 214 -6.76 17.35 -17.89
C ILE A 214 -7.47 18.67 -18.20
N ASP A 215 -6.95 19.41 -19.18
CA ASP A 215 -7.68 20.45 -19.89
C ASP A 215 -8.65 19.81 -20.89
N ALA A 216 -9.96 19.99 -20.66
CA ALA A 216 -11.00 19.48 -21.54
C ALA A 216 -10.99 20.13 -22.93
N ALA A 217 -10.36 21.30 -23.06
CA ALA A 217 -10.25 22.00 -24.33
C ALA A 217 -9.10 21.52 -25.21
N ASP A 218 -8.16 20.71 -24.68
CA ASP A 218 -7.03 20.20 -25.46
C ASP A 218 -7.48 19.01 -26.34
N PRO A 219 -7.55 19.18 -27.67
CA PRO A 219 -8.01 18.12 -28.57
C PRO A 219 -6.94 17.06 -28.84
N THR A 220 -5.68 17.31 -28.44
CA THR A 220 -4.56 16.36 -28.66
C THR A 220 -4.60 15.20 -27.67
N LYS A 221 -5.23 15.41 -26.51
CA LYS A 221 -5.33 14.44 -25.44
C LYS A 221 -6.51 13.50 -25.64
N ARG A 222 -6.24 12.21 -25.60
CA ARG A 222 -7.20 11.11 -25.78
C ARG A 222 -7.77 10.64 -24.44
N TYR A 223 -6.92 10.54 -23.43
CA TYR A 223 -7.29 10.03 -22.12
C TYR A 223 -6.63 10.81 -20.99
N THR A 224 -7.26 10.79 -19.82
CA THR A 224 -6.65 11.21 -18.57
C THR A 224 -6.78 10.11 -17.53
N VAL A 225 -5.65 9.67 -16.98
CA VAL A 225 -5.61 8.76 -15.82
C VAL A 225 -5.77 9.57 -14.54
N VAL A 226 -6.71 9.19 -13.69
CA VAL A 226 -6.91 9.83 -12.39
C VAL A 226 -6.80 8.78 -11.31
N ASP A 227 -5.89 9.00 -10.37
CA ASP A 227 -5.69 8.15 -9.20
C ASP A 227 -6.13 8.92 -7.94
N TRP A 228 -7.05 8.32 -7.18
CA TRP A 228 -7.66 8.93 -6.02
C TRP A 228 -6.80 8.69 -4.78
N LYS A 229 -6.36 9.76 -4.10
CA LYS A 229 -5.59 9.66 -2.86
C LYS A 229 -6.42 10.11 -1.65
N THR A 230 -6.60 9.21 -0.70
CA THR A 230 -7.27 9.48 0.59
C THR A 230 -6.29 9.91 1.70
N GLY A 231 -4.98 9.79 1.47
CA GLY A 231 -3.91 10.29 2.33
C GLY A 231 -3.57 11.78 2.07
N GLY A 232 -2.66 12.34 2.86
CA GLY A 232 -2.22 13.74 2.70
C GLY A 232 -1.42 13.98 1.42
N LYS A 233 -1.54 15.19 0.84
CA LYS A 233 -0.76 15.57 -0.33
C LYS A 233 0.72 15.77 0.02
N PRO A 234 1.66 15.15 -0.71
CA PRO A 234 3.09 15.40 -0.51
C PRO A 234 3.40 16.87 -0.78
N ARG A 235 4.29 17.44 0.02
CA ARG A 235 4.69 18.86 -0.09
C ARG A 235 6.15 19.03 -0.46
N LYS A 236 6.97 18.00 -0.25
CA LYS A 236 8.40 18.04 -0.60
C LYS A 236 8.59 17.64 -2.07
N PRO A 237 9.50 18.29 -2.80
CA PRO A 237 9.77 17.98 -4.21
C PRO A 237 10.13 16.51 -4.46
N GLU A 238 10.92 15.90 -3.57
CA GLU A 238 11.33 14.49 -3.68
C GLU A 238 10.13 13.54 -3.56
N GLU A 239 9.29 13.73 -2.53
CA GLU A 239 8.07 12.95 -2.32
C GLU A 239 7.09 13.12 -3.49
N ILE A 240 6.99 14.33 -4.06
CA ILE A 240 6.18 14.59 -5.26
C ILE A 240 6.71 13.80 -6.46
N LYS A 241 8.03 13.85 -6.71
CA LYS A 241 8.66 13.12 -7.81
C LYS A 241 8.41 11.62 -7.72
N GLU A 242 8.56 11.04 -6.54
CA GLU A 242 8.29 9.61 -6.30
C GLU A 242 6.85 9.22 -6.57
N LYS A 243 5.88 10.06 -6.19
CA LYS A 243 4.45 9.80 -6.44
C LYS A 243 4.10 9.93 -7.92
N LEU A 244 4.70 10.90 -8.62
CA LEU A 244 4.47 11.09 -10.05
C LEU A 244 5.13 9.99 -10.91
N ALA A 245 6.28 9.45 -10.51
CA ALA A 245 6.92 8.34 -11.23
C ALA A 245 6.02 7.10 -11.34
N GLN A 246 5.20 6.82 -10.32
CA GLN A 246 4.20 5.76 -10.38
C GLN A 246 3.15 6.02 -11.46
N LEU A 247 2.71 7.28 -11.53
CA LEU A 247 1.66 7.73 -12.43
C LEU A 247 2.15 7.76 -13.88
N ASP A 248 3.41 8.13 -14.09
CA ASP A 248 4.09 8.04 -15.38
C ASP A 248 4.13 6.59 -15.91
N LEU A 249 4.43 5.62 -15.04
CA LEU A 249 4.36 4.20 -15.41
C LEU A 249 2.93 3.79 -15.80
N TYR A 250 1.90 4.29 -15.12
CA TYR A 250 0.51 4.03 -15.51
C TYR A 250 0.17 4.60 -16.90
N ARG A 251 0.64 5.81 -17.23
CA ARG A 251 0.48 6.38 -18.59
C ARG A 251 1.14 5.49 -19.63
N LEU A 252 2.36 5.04 -19.38
CA LEU A 252 3.11 4.17 -20.29
C LEU A 252 2.39 2.83 -20.51
N LEU A 253 1.92 2.18 -19.45
CA LEU A 253 1.20 0.91 -19.56
C LEU A 253 -0.13 1.08 -20.31
N LEU A 254 -0.88 2.16 -20.05
CA LEU A 254 -2.12 2.45 -20.77
C LEU A 254 -1.84 2.74 -22.25
N SER A 255 -0.80 3.51 -22.56
CA SER A 255 -0.34 3.80 -23.92
C SER A 255 -0.08 2.51 -24.71
N THR A 256 0.72 1.60 -24.14
CA THR A 256 1.06 0.32 -24.77
C THR A 256 -0.17 -0.57 -24.95
N MET A 257 -1.04 -0.67 -23.95
CA MET A 257 -2.21 -1.54 -23.99
C MET A 257 -3.28 -1.06 -25.00
N GLU A 258 -3.50 0.26 -25.08
CA GLU A 258 -4.51 0.86 -25.98
C GLU A 258 -3.96 1.23 -27.36
N GLY A 259 -2.64 1.15 -27.56
CA GLY A 259 -1.99 1.54 -28.81
C GLY A 259 -2.13 3.04 -29.11
N VAL A 260 -2.21 3.88 -28.07
CA VAL A 260 -2.30 5.34 -28.22
C VAL A 260 -0.98 6.02 -27.88
N PRO A 261 -0.63 7.14 -28.52
CA PRO A 261 0.57 7.90 -28.18
C PRO A 261 0.61 8.31 -26.70
N LEU A 262 1.78 8.24 -26.08
CA LEU A 262 1.96 8.54 -24.65
C LEU A 262 1.65 10.01 -24.33
N ASP A 263 2.04 10.92 -25.20
CA ASP A 263 1.76 12.36 -25.13
C ASP A 263 0.26 12.68 -25.20
N ALA A 264 -0.55 11.79 -25.78
CA ALA A 264 -2.00 11.88 -25.81
C ALA A 264 -2.67 11.35 -24.52
N ILE A 265 -1.92 10.90 -23.53
CA ILE A 265 -2.45 10.48 -22.22
C ILE A 265 -1.95 11.43 -21.16
N ASP A 266 -2.86 12.15 -20.51
CA ASP A 266 -2.56 12.89 -19.28
C ASP A 266 -2.72 12.01 -18.05
N ALA A 267 -2.17 12.45 -16.93
CA ALA A 267 -2.49 11.84 -15.66
C ALA A 267 -2.38 12.83 -14.49
N CYS A 268 -3.21 12.64 -13.47
CA CYS A 268 -3.10 13.39 -12.21
C CYS A 268 -3.40 12.51 -10.99
N LEU A 269 -2.80 12.88 -9.85
CA LEU A 269 -3.23 12.41 -8.54
C LEU A 269 -4.27 13.38 -7.97
N TYR A 270 -5.38 12.84 -7.45
CA TYR A 270 -6.45 13.65 -6.88
C TYR A 270 -6.63 13.35 -5.37
N TYR A 271 -6.16 14.27 -4.54
CA TYR A 271 -6.09 14.19 -3.08
C TYR A 271 -7.41 14.60 -2.43
N LEU A 272 -8.26 13.62 -2.15
CA LEU A 272 -9.55 13.82 -1.50
C LEU A 272 -9.45 14.27 -0.06
N SER A 273 -8.30 14.10 0.59
CA SER A 273 -8.06 14.59 1.96
C SER A 273 -7.95 16.12 2.03
N GLU A 274 -7.55 16.78 0.94
CA GLU A 274 -7.39 18.22 0.86
C GLU A 274 -8.75 18.93 0.86
N SER A 275 -8.90 19.92 1.75
CA SER A 275 -10.17 20.63 1.94
C SER A 275 -10.44 21.60 0.80
N LYS A 276 -9.42 22.31 0.30
CA LYS A 276 -9.52 23.26 -0.81
C LYS A 276 -9.41 22.52 -2.13
N GLU A 277 -10.34 22.80 -3.04
CA GLU A 277 -10.39 22.14 -4.36
C GLU A 277 -9.13 22.37 -5.19
N THR A 278 -8.59 23.60 -5.18
CA THR A 278 -7.36 23.98 -5.89
C THR A 278 -6.13 23.19 -5.45
N ASP A 279 -6.15 22.61 -4.24
CA ASP A 279 -5.03 21.85 -3.70
C ASP A 279 -5.16 20.35 -3.98
N ARG A 280 -6.29 19.87 -4.51
CA ARG A 280 -6.56 18.42 -4.65
C ARG A 280 -5.80 17.79 -5.80
N GLU A 281 -5.44 18.56 -6.83
CA GLU A 281 -4.84 18.01 -8.03
C GLU A 281 -3.31 18.13 -8.02
N LEU A 282 -2.64 17.09 -8.52
CA LEU A 282 -1.20 17.05 -8.75
C LEU A 282 -0.95 16.34 -10.08
N ASP A 283 -0.63 17.12 -11.09
CA ASP A 283 -0.50 16.63 -12.47
C ASP A 283 0.86 15.96 -12.71
N ALA A 284 0.85 14.91 -13.52
CA ALA A 284 2.06 14.32 -14.06
C ALA A 284 2.73 15.30 -15.04
N LEU A 285 4.05 15.22 -15.13
CA LEU A 285 4.80 15.97 -16.13
C LEU A 285 4.72 15.25 -17.47
N ASP A 286 4.79 15.96 -18.58
CA ASP A 286 4.85 15.37 -19.93
C ASP A 286 6.23 14.77 -20.21
N LYS A 287 6.48 13.61 -19.60
CA LYS A 287 7.68 12.81 -19.82
C LYS A 287 7.52 11.90 -21.03
N THR A 288 8.61 11.78 -21.77
CA THR A 288 8.78 10.79 -22.84
C THR A 288 8.92 9.38 -22.27
N LYS A 289 8.70 8.37 -23.12
CA LYS A 289 8.89 6.97 -22.74
C LYS A 289 10.31 6.72 -22.22
N GLU A 290 11.30 7.32 -22.85
CA GLU A 290 12.71 7.19 -22.51
C GLU A 290 13.01 7.77 -21.13
N GLU A 291 12.46 8.94 -20.79
CA GLU A 291 12.61 9.55 -19.46
C GLU A 291 11.98 8.69 -18.37
N ILE A 292 10.79 8.14 -18.62
CA ILE A 292 10.08 7.27 -17.66
C ILE A 292 10.91 5.99 -17.42
N LEU A 293 11.39 5.36 -18.50
CA LEU A 293 12.23 4.16 -18.38
C LEU A 293 13.56 4.46 -17.71
N ALA A 294 14.18 5.61 -17.99
CA ALA A 294 15.42 6.03 -17.35
C ALA A 294 15.24 6.20 -15.84
N GLU A 295 14.17 6.87 -15.39
CA GLU A 295 13.86 7.01 -13.96
C GLU A 295 13.60 5.68 -13.27
N LEU A 296 12.94 4.74 -13.95
CA LEU A 296 12.72 3.39 -13.43
C LEU A 296 14.03 2.59 -13.36
N SER A 297 14.90 2.73 -14.36
CA SER A 297 16.19 2.03 -14.46
C SER A 297 17.21 2.47 -13.41
N TYR A 298 17.15 3.72 -12.95
CA TYR A 298 18.08 4.27 -11.96
C TYR A 298 18.00 3.58 -10.58
N GLY A 299 16.91 2.83 -10.32
CA GLY A 299 16.74 2.00 -9.13
C GLY A 299 16.80 0.49 -9.38
N ILE A 300 17.13 0.07 -10.61
CA ILE A 300 17.43 -1.33 -10.94
C ILE A 300 18.95 -1.44 -10.92
N PRO A 301 19.56 -2.21 -9.99
CA PRO A 301 20.96 -2.54 -10.14
C PRO A 301 21.14 -3.13 -11.54
N GLN A 302 21.93 -2.48 -12.38
CA GLN A 302 22.38 -3.12 -13.61
C GLN A 302 23.06 -4.41 -13.15
N GLN A 303 22.51 -5.54 -13.58
CA GLN A 303 23.20 -6.81 -13.50
C GLN A 303 24.51 -6.57 -14.26
N SER A 304 25.62 -6.44 -13.56
CA SER A 304 26.91 -6.30 -14.24
C SER A 304 27.18 -7.64 -14.87
N ASP A 305 26.83 -7.78 -16.15
CA ASP A 305 27.45 -8.76 -17.02
C ASP A 305 28.90 -8.33 -17.18
N ASN A 306 29.73 -8.73 -16.22
CA ASN A 306 31.16 -8.86 -16.42
C ASN A 306 31.44 -10.37 -16.50
N ASP A 307 31.68 -10.82 -17.73
CA ASP A 307 32.44 -12.04 -18.03
C ASP A 307 33.85 -12.00 -17.41
#